data_AF-A0A250JK77-F1
#
_entry.id   AF-A0A250JK77-F1
#
_cell.length_a   1.000
_cell.length_b   1.000
_cell.length_c   1.000
_cell.angle_alpha   90.00
_cell.angle_beta   90.00
_cell.angle_gamma   90.00
#
_symmetry.space_group_name_H-M   'P 1'
#
loop_
_entity.id
_entity.type
_entity.pdbx_description
1 polymer ?
#
loop_
_entity_poly.entity_id
_entity_poly.type
_entity_poly.pdbx_seq_one_letter_code
_entity_poly.pdbx_strand_id
1 'polypeptide(L)'
;MRHYFIKGNAGSFPLKGTRMRSILPTIVLLHSVVIAVIGATPAHAQLETTLTIGAVSNALSNAITDFKSSLETVGGEVRGVGNSLQANAQNVISDIDRVFGRNVNLTFDRMDAQQRALYRDAQALTRQVRDATTALATKTGDELRRTIAEADISAYNISYSLPCRTQTPRIVYVATPRLRLGRDTPEITIRGNFLDWPAASEVTVDGTPARVIARSAGELRVAVPDAIVGAITAERSVALRVPAENRKRKIFLFCSTTKERLELQASATLVPRRQVSISAWIKPTTLVAETRKQLHNYDSGKSGDCDINTDVSQQVCAAEGWQVSDITHFAETGKNCGSNAGPPNVSGARCVHVPARLRGCGYRKYLGVKECKGRGWLSWDMSVGLTRDVRQDAQLQSFTVNAEGQSSWSFHYKPSENLRGPTWSYGARVQVAEGNKIEVYEVSQAQENAGPVSARLIDGTLAITLNDGSL
;
A
#
# COMPACT_ATOMS: atom_id res chain seq x y z
N MET A 1 38.06 -20.03 -12.17
CA MET A 1 38.00 -21.08 -13.23
C MET A 1 36.96 -22.12 -12.85
N ARG A 2 35.84 -22.14 -13.58
CA ARG A 2 34.99 -23.30 -13.93
C ARG A 2 33.64 -22.74 -14.38
N HIS A 3 33.50 -22.60 -15.69
CA HIS A 3 32.28 -22.20 -16.38
C HIS A 3 31.39 -23.41 -16.60
N TYR A 4 30.08 -23.26 -16.35
CA TYR A 4 29.06 -24.14 -16.90
C TYR A 4 28.26 -23.34 -17.94
N PHE A 5 28.39 -23.77 -19.19
CA PHE A 5 27.60 -23.34 -20.34
C PHE A 5 26.31 -24.16 -20.39
N ILE A 6 25.16 -23.51 -20.49
CA ILE A 6 23.90 -24.14 -20.92
C ILE A 6 23.44 -23.43 -22.20
N LYS A 7 23.48 -24.17 -23.32
CA LYS A 7 22.84 -23.83 -24.59
C LYS A 7 21.38 -24.30 -24.54
N GLY A 8 20.44 -23.43 -24.91
CA GLY A 8 19.02 -23.77 -25.09
C GLY A 8 18.45 -23.00 -26.27
N ASN A 9 17.87 -23.74 -27.22
CA ASN A 9 17.51 -23.37 -28.59
C ASN A 9 16.49 -22.23 -28.73
N ALA A 10 16.74 -21.39 -29.74
CA ALA A 10 15.75 -20.51 -30.34
C ALA A 10 14.88 -21.29 -31.33
N GLY A 11 13.57 -21.32 -31.09
CA GLY A 11 12.55 -21.80 -32.03
C GLY A 11 11.67 -20.63 -32.46
N SER A 12 11.76 -20.26 -33.73
CA SER A 12 10.91 -19.27 -34.40
C SER A 12 9.68 -19.96 -35.01
N PHE A 13 8.49 -19.39 -34.80
CA PHE A 13 7.29 -19.72 -35.57
C PHE A 13 6.58 -18.43 -36.01
N PRO A 14 6.12 -18.33 -37.28
CA PRO A 14 5.43 -17.16 -37.79
C PRO A 14 3.92 -17.29 -37.61
N LEU A 15 3.25 -16.25 -37.12
CA LEU A 15 1.79 -16.15 -37.16
C LEU A 15 1.36 -15.20 -38.27
N LYS A 16 0.78 -15.78 -39.33
CA LYS A 16 -0.01 -15.09 -40.35
C LYS A 16 -1.36 -14.67 -39.76
N GLY A 17 -1.82 -13.49 -40.16
CA GLY A 17 -3.03 -12.87 -39.66
C GLY A 17 -4.33 -13.48 -40.17
N THR A 18 -5.41 -13.11 -39.48
CA THR A 18 -6.78 -13.21 -39.99
C THR A 18 -7.61 -12.05 -39.41
N ARG A 19 -8.38 -11.40 -40.27
CA ARG A 19 -9.20 -10.21 -40.02
C ARG A 19 -10.47 -10.51 -39.21
N MET A 20 -10.87 -9.50 -38.43
CA MET A 20 -12.23 -9.01 -38.10
C MET A 20 -13.41 -9.97 -38.23
N ARG A 21 -14.16 -10.11 -37.12
CA ARG A 21 -15.62 -9.94 -37.10
C ARG A 21 -16.07 -9.29 -35.79
N SER A 22 -16.83 -8.21 -35.93
CA SER A 22 -17.61 -7.55 -34.88
C SER A 22 -18.83 -8.39 -34.53
N ILE A 23 -19.06 -8.69 -33.25
CA ILE A 23 -20.37 -9.10 -32.74
C ILE A 23 -20.53 -8.50 -31.33
N LEU A 24 -21.43 -7.53 -31.21
CA LEU A 24 -22.07 -7.12 -29.96
C LEU A 24 -22.82 -8.30 -29.34
N PRO A 25 -22.93 -8.37 -28.00
CA PRO A 25 -24.24 -8.59 -27.42
C PRO A 25 -24.52 -7.55 -26.32
N THR A 26 -25.57 -6.75 -26.47
CA THR A 26 -26.94 -7.08 -26.01
C THR A 26 -27.02 -7.15 -24.48
N ILE A 27 -27.41 -6.01 -23.92
CA ILE A 27 -27.90 -5.81 -22.56
C ILE A 27 -29.14 -6.67 -22.37
N VAL A 28 -29.11 -7.58 -21.39
CA VAL A 28 -30.30 -8.23 -20.84
C VAL A 28 -30.41 -7.83 -19.37
N LEU A 29 -31.39 -6.96 -19.11
CA LEU A 29 -31.97 -6.73 -17.79
C LEU A 29 -32.65 -8.03 -17.32
N LEU A 30 -32.17 -8.58 -16.21
CA LEU A 30 -32.88 -9.62 -15.47
C LEU A 30 -33.23 -9.07 -14.08
N HIS A 31 -34.51 -8.80 -13.90
CA HIS A 31 -35.17 -8.66 -12.61
C HIS A 31 -35.06 -10.01 -11.88
N SER A 32 -34.38 -10.04 -10.73
CA SER A 32 -34.43 -11.18 -9.82
C SER A 32 -35.18 -10.80 -8.55
N VAL A 33 -36.36 -11.41 -8.48
CA VAL A 33 -37.29 -11.46 -7.35
C VAL A 33 -36.59 -11.98 -6.10
N VAL A 34 -36.90 -11.33 -4.98
CA VAL A 34 -36.61 -11.76 -3.62
C VAL A 34 -37.25 -13.14 -3.38
N ILE A 35 -36.42 -14.16 -3.20
CA ILE A 35 -36.81 -15.38 -2.49
C ILE A 35 -35.97 -15.43 -1.21
N ALA A 36 -36.62 -15.14 -0.09
CA ALA A 36 -36.08 -15.38 1.23
C ALA A 36 -35.94 -16.89 1.43
N VAL A 37 -34.73 -17.42 1.23
CA VAL A 37 -34.37 -18.75 1.70
C VAL A 37 -33.95 -18.61 3.15
N ILE A 38 -34.82 -19.06 4.05
CA ILE A 38 -34.50 -19.34 5.45
C ILE A 38 -33.53 -20.53 5.43
N GLY A 39 -32.24 -20.23 5.30
CA GLY A 39 -31.16 -21.20 5.45
C GLY A 39 -30.92 -21.44 6.93
N ALA A 40 -31.54 -22.50 7.46
CA ALA A 40 -31.10 -23.11 8.70
C ALA A 40 -29.60 -23.47 8.57
N THR A 41 -28.79 -22.93 9.47
CA THR A 41 -27.38 -23.31 9.61
C THR A 41 -27.28 -24.82 9.86
N PRO A 42 -26.30 -25.52 9.25
CA PRO A 42 -26.11 -26.94 9.52
C PRO A 42 -25.67 -27.10 10.97
N ALA A 43 -26.40 -27.94 11.70
CA ALA A 43 -26.08 -28.36 13.05
C ALA A 43 -24.64 -28.87 13.10
N HIS A 44 -23.85 -28.32 14.03
CA HIS A 44 -22.58 -28.88 14.46
C HIS A 44 -22.82 -30.24 15.15
N ALA A 45 -23.00 -31.28 14.36
CA ALA A 45 -22.87 -32.66 14.82
C ALA A 45 -21.39 -33.08 14.66
N GLN A 46 -20.51 -32.49 15.48
CA GLN A 46 -19.27 -33.17 15.84
C GLN A 46 -19.61 -34.11 17.00
N LEU A 47 -19.23 -35.38 16.88
CA LEU A 47 -19.39 -36.38 17.93
C LEU A 47 -18.85 -35.85 19.27
N GLU A 48 -19.74 -35.34 20.12
CA GLU A 48 -19.51 -35.22 21.55
C GLU A 48 -19.46 -36.66 22.08
N THR A 49 -18.26 -37.24 22.14
CA THR A 49 -18.03 -38.29 23.14
C THR A 49 -18.44 -37.67 24.46
N THR A 50 -19.47 -38.24 25.11
CA THR A 50 -20.00 -37.75 26.39
C THR A 50 -18.93 -37.92 27.45
N LEU A 51 -17.97 -37.00 27.50
CA LEU A 51 -16.92 -36.94 28.50
C LEU A 51 -17.60 -36.77 29.86
N THR A 52 -17.15 -37.52 30.86
CA THR A 52 -17.58 -37.31 32.24
C THR A 52 -17.13 -35.92 32.70
N ILE A 53 -17.81 -35.34 33.69
CA ILE A 53 -17.36 -34.06 34.26
C ILE A 53 -15.94 -34.17 34.85
N GLY A 54 -15.55 -35.34 35.38
CA GLY A 54 -14.17 -35.60 35.81
C GLY A 54 -13.15 -35.46 34.68
N ALA A 55 -13.48 -35.93 33.47
CA ALA A 55 -12.62 -35.76 32.30
C ALA A 55 -12.51 -34.28 31.87
N VAL A 56 -13.60 -33.51 31.97
CA VAL A 56 -13.58 -32.06 31.69
C VAL A 56 -12.76 -31.30 32.73
N SER A 57 -12.91 -31.61 34.02
CA SER A 57 -12.13 -31.00 35.10
C SER A 57 -10.63 -31.28 34.93
N ASN A 58 -10.25 -32.53 34.64
CA ASN A 58 -8.86 -32.90 34.36
C ASN A 58 -8.31 -32.21 33.11
N ALA A 59 -9.11 -32.12 32.04
CA ALA A 59 -8.69 -31.43 30.81
C ALA A 59 -8.45 -29.94 31.04
N LEU A 60 -9.31 -29.28 31.84
CA LEU A 60 -9.14 -27.88 32.22
C LEU A 60 -7.90 -27.70 33.11
N SER A 61 -7.69 -28.56 34.10
CA SER A 61 -6.52 -28.51 35.00
C SER A 61 -5.20 -28.67 34.24
N ASN A 62 -5.15 -29.61 33.28
CA ASN A 62 -4.00 -29.77 32.40
C ASN A 62 -3.79 -28.52 31.52
N ALA A 63 -4.85 -27.98 30.92
CA ALA A 63 -4.76 -26.77 30.10
C ALA A 63 -4.23 -25.56 30.90
N ILE A 64 -4.67 -25.39 32.16
CA ILE A 64 -4.17 -24.34 33.06
C ILE A 64 -2.68 -24.56 33.39
N THR A 65 -2.27 -25.82 33.60
CA THR A 65 -0.86 -26.15 33.89
C THR A 65 0.04 -25.82 32.71
N ASP A 66 -0.36 -26.21 31.49
CA ASP A 66 0.35 -25.88 30.25
C ASP A 66 0.40 -24.36 30.02
N PHE A 67 -0.71 -23.67 30.25
CA PHE A 67 -0.80 -22.22 30.17
C PHE A 67 0.15 -21.55 31.16
N LYS A 68 0.16 -21.98 32.42
CA LYS A 68 1.04 -21.45 33.48
C LYS A 68 2.52 -21.62 33.10
N SER A 69 2.91 -22.80 32.65
CA SER A 69 4.28 -23.07 32.22
C SER A 69 4.69 -22.15 31.07
N SER A 70 3.78 -21.93 30.10
CA SER A 70 4.02 -21.00 29.00
C SER A 70 4.10 -19.55 29.47
N LEU A 71 3.27 -19.15 30.44
CA LEU A 71 3.23 -17.79 30.99
C LEU A 71 4.50 -17.41 31.73
N GLU A 72 5.20 -18.36 32.35
CA GLU A 72 6.48 -18.12 33.04
C GLU A 72 7.58 -17.60 32.10
N THR A 73 7.44 -17.84 30.79
CA THR A 73 8.37 -17.35 29.77
C THR A 73 8.09 -15.91 29.32
N VAL A 74 6.96 -15.31 29.76
CA VAL A 74 6.51 -14.00 29.33
C VAL A 74 6.58 -12.96 30.46
N GLY A 75 7.12 -11.78 30.16
CA GLY A 75 7.26 -10.67 31.11
C GLY A 75 6.14 -9.63 31.04
N GLY A 76 6.16 -8.70 32.00
CA GLY A 76 5.36 -7.46 31.95
C GLY A 76 3.85 -7.66 32.11
N GLU A 77 3.08 -6.82 31.40
CA GLU A 77 1.62 -6.74 31.54
C GLU A 77 0.87 -8.02 31.13
N VAL A 78 1.42 -8.78 30.17
CA VAL A 78 0.84 -10.06 29.72
C VAL A 78 0.79 -11.06 30.87
N ARG A 79 1.83 -11.10 31.71
CA ARG A 79 1.89 -11.95 32.90
C ARG A 79 0.80 -11.57 33.92
N GLY A 80 0.51 -10.28 34.07
CA GLY A 80 -0.57 -9.81 34.95
C GLY A 80 -1.95 -10.34 34.53
N VAL A 81 -2.30 -10.19 33.25
CA VAL A 81 -3.58 -10.70 32.71
C VAL A 81 -3.62 -12.24 32.75
N GLY A 82 -2.51 -12.91 32.44
CA GLY A 82 -2.40 -14.36 32.52
C GLY A 82 -2.59 -14.91 33.94
N ASN A 83 -2.05 -14.24 34.96
CA ASN A 83 -2.24 -14.63 36.35
C ASN A 83 -3.72 -14.53 36.77
N SER A 84 -4.44 -13.50 36.29
CA SER A 84 -5.89 -13.37 36.50
C SER A 84 -6.65 -14.54 35.87
N LEU A 85 -6.37 -14.87 34.61
CA LEU A 85 -6.97 -16.02 33.94
C LEU A 85 -6.74 -17.31 34.73
N GLN A 86 -5.50 -17.56 35.15
CA GLN A 86 -5.14 -18.74 35.92
C GLN A 86 -5.95 -18.83 37.21
N ALA A 87 -6.02 -17.75 37.99
CA ALA A 87 -6.75 -17.72 39.25
C ALA A 87 -8.26 -17.95 39.03
N ASN A 88 -8.86 -17.29 38.04
CA ASN A 88 -10.29 -17.45 37.73
C ASN A 88 -10.62 -18.85 37.20
N ALA A 89 -9.76 -19.43 36.37
CA ALA A 89 -9.95 -20.79 35.87
C ALA A 89 -9.78 -21.84 36.99
N GLN A 90 -8.88 -21.62 37.95
CA GLN A 90 -8.76 -22.46 39.15
C GLN A 90 -10.02 -22.37 40.04
N ASN A 91 -10.62 -21.17 40.16
CA ASN A 91 -11.90 -21.01 40.84
C ASN A 91 -13.01 -21.83 40.17
N VAL A 92 -13.02 -21.91 38.84
CA VAL A 92 -13.98 -22.76 38.09
C VAL A 92 -13.77 -24.24 38.42
N ILE A 93 -12.53 -24.73 38.52
CA ILE A 93 -12.26 -26.12 38.96
C ILE A 93 -12.81 -26.36 40.37
N SER A 94 -12.51 -25.46 41.31
CA SER A 94 -13.03 -25.57 42.68
C SER A 94 -14.56 -25.57 42.73
N ASP A 95 -15.19 -24.82 41.81
CA ASP A 95 -16.63 -24.78 41.65
C ASP A 95 -17.20 -26.08 41.05
N ILE A 96 -16.52 -26.69 40.10
CA ILE A 96 -16.85 -28.03 39.59
C ILE A 96 -16.77 -29.04 40.73
N ASP A 97 -15.68 -29.05 41.50
CA ASP A 97 -15.50 -29.99 42.61
C ASP A 97 -16.58 -29.80 43.69
N ARG A 98 -16.99 -28.56 43.96
CA ARG A 98 -18.05 -28.26 44.92
C ARG A 98 -19.44 -28.68 44.42
N VAL A 99 -19.75 -28.45 43.15
CA VAL A 99 -21.08 -28.74 42.57
C VAL A 99 -21.26 -30.24 42.29
N PHE A 100 -20.20 -30.90 41.83
CA PHE A 100 -20.25 -32.31 41.45
C PHE A 100 -19.75 -33.24 42.56
N GLY A 101 -18.91 -32.78 43.47
CA GLY A 101 -18.48 -33.55 44.65
C GLY A 101 -17.97 -34.95 44.30
N ARG A 102 -18.62 -35.98 44.85
CA ARG A 102 -18.31 -37.40 44.55
C ARG A 102 -18.88 -37.89 43.21
N ASN A 103 -19.71 -37.10 42.53
CA ASN A 103 -20.43 -37.49 41.33
C ASN A 103 -19.68 -37.14 40.03
N VAL A 104 -18.34 -37.21 40.05
CA VAL A 104 -17.48 -36.88 38.89
C VAL A 104 -17.68 -37.80 37.68
N ASN A 105 -18.33 -38.95 37.90
CA ASN A 105 -18.66 -39.92 36.86
C ASN A 105 -20.01 -39.64 36.18
N LEU A 106 -20.72 -38.56 36.53
CA LEU A 106 -21.95 -38.17 35.85
C LEU A 106 -21.67 -37.84 34.39
N THR A 107 -22.47 -38.44 33.50
CA THR A 107 -22.56 -38.09 32.10
C THR A 107 -23.58 -36.96 31.90
N PHE A 108 -23.44 -36.21 30.81
CA PHE A 108 -24.23 -35.01 30.51
C PHE A 108 -25.75 -35.21 30.67
N ASP A 109 -26.28 -36.35 30.24
CA ASP A 109 -27.73 -36.64 30.28
C ASP A 109 -28.27 -36.78 31.70
N ARG A 110 -27.40 -37.11 32.67
CA ARG A 110 -27.77 -37.29 34.08
C ARG A 110 -27.59 -36.03 34.93
N MET A 111 -27.14 -34.93 34.31
CA MET A 111 -26.94 -33.64 34.98
C MET A 111 -28.21 -32.79 34.97
N ASP A 112 -28.42 -31.99 36.01
CA ASP A 112 -29.45 -30.95 36.00
C ASP A 112 -29.07 -29.77 35.07
N ALA A 113 -29.98 -28.82 34.86
CA ALA A 113 -29.76 -27.70 33.95
C ALA A 113 -28.55 -26.81 34.34
N GLN A 114 -28.31 -26.62 35.64
CA GLN A 114 -27.19 -25.80 36.13
C GLN A 114 -25.86 -26.55 35.98
N GLN A 115 -25.85 -27.85 36.29
CA GLN A 115 -24.72 -28.74 36.08
C GLN A 115 -24.34 -28.84 34.60
N ARG A 116 -25.33 -28.98 33.70
CA ARG A 116 -25.12 -28.98 32.25
C ARG A 116 -24.53 -27.67 31.74
N ALA A 117 -25.00 -26.53 32.27
CA ALA A 117 -24.43 -25.23 31.94
C ALA A 117 -22.96 -25.14 32.37
N LEU A 118 -22.66 -25.47 33.64
CA LEU A 118 -21.29 -25.47 34.17
C LEU A 118 -20.36 -26.42 33.39
N TYR A 119 -20.86 -27.59 32.99
CA TYR A 119 -20.13 -28.55 32.15
C TYR A 119 -19.74 -27.94 30.80
N ARG A 120 -20.70 -27.35 30.07
CA ARG A 120 -20.46 -26.72 28.76
C ARG A 120 -19.52 -25.53 28.87
N ASP A 121 -19.72 -24.71 29.89
CA ASP A 121 -18.90 -23.56 30.21
C ASP A 121 -17.44 -23.97 30.49
N ALA A 122 -17.23 -25.03 31.28
CA ALA A 122 -15.90 -25.56 31.56
C ALA A 122 -15.21 -26.14 30.31
N GLN A 123 -15.96 -26.81 29.42
CA GLN A 123 -15.43 -27.26 28.13
C GLN A 123 -15.02 -26.09 27.24
N ALA A 124 -15.86 -25.05 27.14
CA ALA A 124 -15.54 -23.84 26.38
C ALA A 124 -14.31 -23.14 26.94
N LEU A 125 -14.23 -22.98 28.27
CA LEU A 125 -13.09 -22.40 28.94
C LEU A 125 -11.80 -23.21 28.71
N THR A 126 -11.88 -24.54 28.70
CA THR A 126 -10.72 -25.40 28.41
C THR A 126 -10.15 -25.11 27.02
N ARG A 127 -11.02 -24.91 26.01
CA ARG A 127 -10.59 -24.54 24.66
C ARG A 127 -9.96 -23.14 24.65
N GLN A 128 -10.60 -22.17 25.28
CA GLN A 128 -10.07 -20.80 25.36
C GLN A 128 -8.72 -20.72 26.08
N VAL A 129 -8.50 -21.50 27.15
CA VAL A 129 -7.21 -21.56 27.84
C VAL A 129 -6.14 -22.16 26.93
N ARG A 130 -6.46 -23.22 26.16
CA ARG A 130 -5.52 -23.79 25.16
C ARG A 130 -5.22 -22.82 24.02
N ASP A 131 -6.22 -22.07 23.57
CA ASP A 131 -6.05 -21.03 22.55
C ASP A 131 -5.15 -19.90 23.09
N ALA A 132 -5.32 -19.51 24.35
CA ALA A 132 -4.45 -18.55 25.02
C ALA A 132 -3.01 -19.08 25.17
N THR A 133 -2.83 -20.36 25.49
CA THR A 133 -1.50 -21.02 25.50
C THR A 133 -0.84 -20.98 24.12
N THR A 134 -1.60 -21.29 23.08
CA THR A 134 -1.11 -21.25 21.69
C THR A 134 -0.77 -19.82 21.27
N ALA A 135 -1.58 -18.84 21.69
CA ALA A 135 -1.33 -17.43 21.44
C ALA A 135 -0.02 -16.95 22.07
N LEU A 136 0.36 -17.43 23.26
CA LEU A 136 1.64 -17.09 23.89
C LEU A 136 2.85 -17.44 23.00
N ALA A 137 2.73 -18.48 22.16
CA ALA A 137 3.78 -18.90 21.24
C ALA A 137 3.70 -18.23 19.86
N THR A 138 2.53 -17.72 19.46
CA THR A 138 2.25 -17.33 18.06
C THR A 138 1.90 -15.86 17.87
N LYS A 139 1.55 -15.14 18.95
CA LYS A 139 1.11 -13.74 18.91
C LYS A 139 1.99 -12.88 19.82
N THR A 140 2.00 -11.58 19.56
CA THR A 140 2.75 -10.60 20.35
C THR A 140 1.89 -9.38 20.69
N GLY A 141 2.31 -8.62 21.70
CA GLY A 141 1.70 -7.33 22.06
C GLY A 141 0.22 -7.40 22.41
N ASP A 142 -0.57 -6.50 21.82
CA ASP A 142 -1.99 -6.31 22.14
C ASP A 142 -2.87 -7.50 21.76
N GLU A 143 -2.56 -8.20 20.67
CA GLU A 143 -3.40 -9.32 20.20
C GLU A 143 -3.32 -10.51 21.17
N LEU A 144 -2.12 -10.78 21.69
CA LEU A 144 -1.91 -11.77 22.73
C LEU A 144 -2.66 -11.38 24.01
N ARG A 145 -2.51 -10.13 24.47
CA ARG A 145 -3.16 -9.64 25.68
C ARG A 145 -4.69 -9.76 25.58
N ARG A 146 -5.28 -9.40 24.44
CA ARG A 146 -6.72 -9.53 24.20
C ARG A 146 -7.18 -10.98 24.25
N THR A 147 -6.43 -11.90 23.64
CA THR A 147 -6.79 -13.33 23.64
C THR A 147 -6.86 -13.88 25.07
N ILE A 148 -5.86 -13.57 25.91
CA ILE A 148 -5.83 -13.98 27.33
C ILE A 148 -6.95 -13.28 28.12
N ALA A 149 -7.17 -12.00 27.89
CA ALA A 149 -8.21 -11.22 28.56
C ALA A 149 -9.63 -11.74 28.28
N GLU A 150 -9.92 -12.18 27.06
CA GLU A 150 -11.22 -12.75 26.70
C GLU A 150 -11.49 -14.10 27.38
N ALA A 151 -10.45 -14.94 27.48
CA ALA A 151 -10.53 -16.17 28.27
C ALA A 151 -10.74 -15.84 29.76
N ASP A 152 -10.09 -14.79 30.28
CA ASP A 152 -10.22 -14.35 31.67
C ASP A 152 -11.64 -13.83 31.98
N ILE A 153 -12.22 -13.03 31.09
CA ILE A 153 -13.62 -12.59 31.17
C ILE A 153 -14.55 -13.81 31.26
N SER A 154 -14.32 -14.82 30.43
CA SER A 154 -15.12 -16.04 30.42
C SER A 154 -14.98 -16.83 31.73
N ALA A 155 -13.75 -17.08 32.18
CA ALA A 155 -13.48 -17.78 33.46
C ALA A 155 -14.14 -17.09 34.66
N TYR A 156 -14.10 -15.75 34.68
CA TYR A 156 -14.76 -14.96 35.72
C TYR A 156 -16.28 -15.07 35.63
N ASN A 157 -16.88 -14.94 34.44
CA ASN A 157 -18.32 -15.11 34.29
C ASN A 157 -18.80 -16.49 34.79
N ILE A 158 -18.04 -17.55 34.51
CA ILE A 158 -18.37 -18.92 34.92
C ILE A 158 -18.31 -19.05 36.45
N SER A 159 -17.21 -18.64 37.07
CA SER A 159 -17.03 -18.74 38.53
C SER A 159 -18.03 -17.89 39.32
N TYR A 160 -18.57 -16.82 38.74
CA TYR A 160 -19.57 -15.95 39.36
C TYR A 160 -21.01 -16.19 38.83
N SER A 161 -21.21 -17.25 38.03
CA SER A 161 -22.55 -17.67 37.56
C SER A 161 -23.35 -18.42 38.63
N LEU A 162 -22.64 -19.02 39.60
CA LEU A 162 -23.21 -19.84 40.66
C LEU A 162 -24.04 -19.03 41.68
N PRO A 163 -25.06 -19.65 42.30
CA PRO A 163 -25.89 -18.99 43.30
C PRO A 163 -25.07 -18.37 44.44
N CYS A 164 -25.53 -17.21 44.92
CA CYS A 164 -25.07 -16.58 46.16
C CYS A 164 -23.63 -16.05 46.17
N ARG A 165 -22.96 -16.00 45.01
CA ARG A 165 -21.74 -15.21 44.83
C ARG A 165 -22.07 -13.75 44.50
N THR A 166 -21.25 -12.84 45.04
CA THR A 166 -21.28 -11.43 44.67
C THR A 166 -20.57 -11.27 43.34
N GLN A 167 -21.33 -10.98 42.29
CA GLN A 167 -20.84 -10.52 41.00
C GLN A 167 -20.25 -9.13 41.18
N THR A 168 -18.93 -9.05 41.17
CA THR A 168 -18.19 -7.79 41.26
C THR A 168 -17.83 -7.33 39.85
N PRO A 169 -18.36 -6.19 39.38
CA PRO A 169 -18.01 -5.65 38.08
C PRO A 169 -16.52 -5.32 38.00
N ARG A 170 -15.92 -5.52 36.83
CA ARG A 170 -14.52 -5.15 36.57
C ARG A 170 -14.29 -4.84 35.11
N ILE A 171 -13.36 -3.92 34.86
CA ILE A 171 -12.80 -3.67 33.53
C ILE A 171 -11.57 -4.55 33.38
N VAL A 172 -11.49 -5.29 32.28
CA VAL A 172 -10.33 -6.15 31.98
C VAL A 172 -9.41 -5.45 31.00
N TYR A 173 -9.94 -4.83 29.94
CA TYR A 173 -9.13 -4.02 29.01
C TYR A 173 -9.98 -3.04 28.19
N VAL A 174 -9.30 -2.09 27.55
CA VAL A 174 -9.87 -1.18 26.56
C VAL A 174 -9.52 -1.70 25.16
N ALA A 175 -10.53 -2.05 24.36
CA ALA A 175 -10.33 -2.63 23.03
C ALA A 175 -9.83 -1.60 22.01
N THR A 176 -10.11 -0.32 22.24
CA THR A 176 -9.63 0.83 21.45
C THR A 176 -8.74 1.72 22.33
N PRO A 177 -7.54 1.26 22.72
CA PRO A 177 -6.69 1.96 23.69
C PRO A 177 -6.09 3.23 23.11
N ARG A 178 -6.01 3.35 21.78
CA ARG A 178 -5.53 4.52 21.05
C ARG A 178 -6.53 4.84 19.94
N LEU A 179 -6.97 6.09 19.87
CA LEU A 179 -8.00 6.56 18.94
C LEU A 179 -7.50 7.81 18.22
N ARG A 180 -7.39 7.73 16.90
CA ARG A 180 -6.99 8.87 16.06
C ARG A 180 -8.21 9.61 15.55
N LEU A 181 -8.38 10.83 16.05
CA LEU A 181 -9.51 11.69 15.70
C LEU A 181 -9.51 11.98 14.18
N GLY A 182 -10.69 11.93 13.55
CA GLY A 182 -10.86 12.16 12.11
C GLY A 182 -10.59 10.94 11.22
N ARG A 183 -9.96 9.88 11.74
CA ARG A 183 -9.83 8.57 11.07
C ARG A 183 -10.75 7.54 11.72
N ASP A 184 -10.62 7.41 13.03
CA ASP A 184 -11.38 6.45 13.81
C ASP A 184 -12.71 7.07 14.24
N THR A 185 -13.75 6.25 14.37
CA THR A 185 -14.98 6.69 15.01
C THR A 185 -14.66 7.02 16.48
N PRO A 186 -15.04 8.20 17.00
CA PRO A 186 -14.69 8.65 18.35
C PRO A 186 -15.48 7.89 19.43
N GLU A 187 -15.24 6.59 19.53
CA GLU A 187 -15.88 5.65 20.44
C GLU A 187 -14.84 4.85 21.20
N ILE A 188 -15.00 4.75 22.51
CA ILE A 188 -14.14 3.94 23.37
C ILE A 188 -14.89 2.68 23.73
N THR A 189 -14.31 1.53 23.38
CA THR A 189 -14.85 0.20 23.69
C THR A 189 -14.09 -0.41 24.86
N ILE A 190 -14.82 -0.73 25.92
CA ILE A 190 -14.31 -1.37 27.13
C ILE A 190 -14.86 -2.80 27.21
N ARG A 191 -14.00 -3.73 27.61
CA ARG A 191 -14.32 -5.15 27.81
C ARG A 191 -14.12 -5.53 29.26
N GLY A 192 -15.03 -6.33 29.80
CA GLY A 192 -15.00 -6.68 31.21
C GLY A 192 -16.12 -7.63 31.63
N ASN A 193 -16.48 -7.57 32.91
CA ASN A 193 -17.50 -8.41 33.51
C ASN A 193 -18.54 -7.54 34.23
N PHE A 194 -19.81 -7.91 34.12
CA PHE A 194 -20.97 -7.29 34.78
C PHE A 194 -21.06 -5.77 34.58
N LEU A 195 -20.73 -5.30 33.37
CA LEU A 195 -20.75 -3.88 33.00
C LEU A 195 -22.16 -3.33 32.69
N ASP A 196 -23.19 -4.17 32.76
CA ASP A 196 -24.57 -3.85 32.44
C ASP A 196 -25.30 -3.04 33.52
N TRP A 197 -24.71 -2.89 34.71
CA TRP A 197 -25.42 -2.34 35.87
C TRP A 197 -24.62 -1.25 36.62
N PRO A 198 -25.28 -0.16 37.08
CA PRO A 198 -26.71 0.16 36.92
C PRO A 198 -27.04 0.71 35.53
N ALA A 199 -28.15 0.28 34.93
CA ALA A 199 -28.50 0.60 33.54
C ALA A 199 -28.57 2.12 33.20
N ALA A 200 -28.82 2.96 34.21
CA ALA A 200 -28.93 4.42 34.08
C ALA A 200 -27.68 5.18 34.56
N SER A 201 -26.54 4.53 34.84
CA SER A 201 -25.34 5.26 35.26
C SER A 201 -24.74 6.10 34.14
N GLU A 202 -24.49 7.37 34.46
CA GLU A 202 -23.73 8.30 33.64
C GLU A 202 -22.25 7.89 33.64
N VAL A 203 -21.74 7.54 32.46
CA VAL A 203 -20.31 7.30 32.25
C VAL A 203 -19.69 8.64 31.94
N THR A 204 -18.52 8.93 32.50
CA THR A 204 -17.79 10.16 32.17
C THR A 204 -16.48 9.85 31.46
N VAL A 205 -16.12 10.72 30.53
CA VAL A 205 -14.80 10.77 29.88
C VAL A 205 -14.19 12.09 30.28
N ASP A 206 -13.06 12.07 30.96
CA ASP A 206 -12.36 13.24 31.53
C ASP A 206 -13.29 14.14 32.36
N GLY A 207 -14.20 13.52 33.12
CA GLY A 207 -15.19 14.22 33.94
C GLY A 207 -16.40 14.77 33.16
N THR A 208 -16.40 14.70 31.83
CA THR A 208 -17.53 15.11 30.99
C THR A 208 -18.48 13.93 30.76
N PRO A 209 -19.80 14.09 30.92
CA PRO A 209 -20.79 13.08 30.57
C PRO A 209 -20.61 12.55 29.15
N ALA A 210 -20.51 11.23 29.03
CA ALA A 210 -20.36 10.54 27.76
C ALA A 210 -21.61 9.73 27.43
N ARG A 211 -22.00 9.77 26.15
CA ARG A 211 -23.14 8.99 25.68
C ARG A 211 -22.77 7.51 25.59
N VAL A 212 -23.52 6.67 26.28
CA VAL A 212 -23.41 5.21 26.15
C VAL A 212 -24.06 4.77 24.84
N ILE A 213 -23.28 4.15 23.96
CA ILE A 213 -23.72 3.66 22.64
C ILE A 213 -24.27 2.24 22.78
N ALA A 214 -23.53 1.39 23.48
CA ALA A 214 -23.91 0.03 23.76
C ALA A 214 -23.44 -0.36 25.17
N ARG A 215 -24.26 -1.14 25.87
CA ARG A 215 -23.93 -1.66 27.18
C ARG A 215 -24.47 -3.07 27.33
N SER A 216 -23.62 -3.98 27.74
CA SER A 216 -23.92 -5.37 28.06
C SER A 216 -23.08 -5.82 29.26
N ALA A 217 -23.28 -7.05 29.72
CA ALA A 217 -22.48 -7.58 30.82
C ALA A 217 -20.98 -7.68 30.47
N GLY A 218 -20.63 -7.86 29.19
CA GLY A 218 -19.24 -8.05 28.75
C GLY A 218 -18.59 -6.85 28.07
N GLU A 219 -19.39 -5.86 27.66
CA GLU A 219 -18.94 -4.78 26.79
C GLU A 219 -19.66 -3.47 27.10
N LEU A 220 -18.90 -2.38 27.13
CA LEU A 220 -19.39 -1.02 27.20
C LEU A 220 -18.75 -0.20 26.09
N ARG A 221 -19.58 0.41 25.24
CA ARG A 221 -19.16 1.34 24.19
C ARG A 221 -19.67 2.73 24.52
N VAL A 222 -18.77 3.71 24.54
CA VAL A 222 -19.12 5.10 24.84
C VAL A 222 -18.59 6.04 23.77
N ALA A 223 -19.39 7.04 23.40
CA ALA A 223 -18.94 8.11 22.52
C ALA A 223 -18.04 9.06 23.30
N VAL A 224 -16.91 9.47 22.72
CA VAL A 224 -16.09 10.56 23.25
C VAL A 224 -16.88 11.86 23.06
N PRO A 225 -17.10 12.67 24.11
CA PRO A 225 -17.81 13.94 23.99
C PRO A 225 -17.16 14.89 22.99
N ASP A 226 -17.96 15.59 22.19
CA ASP A 226 -17.47 16.54 21.16
C ASP A 226 -16.62 17.67 21.77
N ALA A 227 -16.95 18.11 22.99
CA ALA A 227 -16.18 19.09 23.74
C ALA A 227 -14.73 18.63 23.99
N ILE A 228 -14.51 17.32 24.16
CA ILE A 228 -13.17 16.74 24.30
C ILE A 228 -12.54 16.60 22.93
N VAL A 229 -13.25 16.04 21.95
CA VAL A 229 -12.74 15.83 20.58
C VAL A 229 -12.22 17.13 19.96
N GLY A 230 -12.95 18.24 20.12
CA GLY A 230 -12.56 19.56 19.60
C GLY A 230 -11.38 20.20 20.33
N ALA A 231 -11.07 19.76 21.55
CA ALA A 231 -10.02 20.33 22.39
C ALA A 231 -8.67 19.60 22.29
N ILE A 232 -8.61 18.41 21.68
CA ILE A 232 -7.36 17.64 21.55
C ILE A 232 -6.45 18.25 20.48
N THR A 233 -5.39 18.92 20.94
CA THR A 233 -4.32 19.49 20.10
C THR A 233 -2.97 18.75 20.22
N ALA A 234 -2.88 17.77 21.12
CA ALA A 234 -1.72 16.91 21.32
C ALA A 234 -2.18 15.53 21.80
N GLU A 235 -1.36 14.50 21.58
CA GLU A 235 -1.64 13.16 22.10
C GLU A 235 -1.84 13.20 23.61
N ARG A 236 -3.01 12.73 24.08
CA ARG A 236 -3.41 12.81 25.48
C ARG A 236 -4.20 11.58 25.90
N SER A 237 -3.93 11.08 27.11
CA SER A 237 -4.75 10.06 27.75
C SER A 237 -5.99 10.70 28.39
N VAL A 238 -7.17 10.16 28.10
CA VAL A 238 -8.44 10.53 28.73
C VAL A 238 -8.87 9.45 29.71
N ALA A 239 -9.30 9.86 30.90
CA ALA A 239 -9.80 8.94 31.92
C ALA A 239 -11.27 8.63 31.67
N LEU A 240 -11.66 7.36 31.76
CA LEU A 240 -13.04 6.91 31.73
C LEU A 240 -13.44 6.49 33.14
N ARG A 241 -14.59 6.97 33.62
CA ARG A 241 -15.19 6.55 34.89
C ARG A 241 -16.53 5.92 34.63
N VAL A 242 -16.65 4.66 35.03
CA VAL A 242 -17.85 3.83 34.82
C VAL A 242 -18.43 3.49 36.20
N PRO A 243 -19.56 4.08 36.59
CA PRO A 243 -20.24 3.68 37.82
C PRO A 243 -20.81 2.28 37.67
N ALA A 244 -20.54 1.43 38.67
CA ALA A 244 -20.95 0.04 38.70
C ALA A 244 -21.46 -0.35 40.10
N GLU A 245 -22.07 -1.54 40.23
CA GLU A 245 -22.61 -2.02 41.50
C GLU A 245 -22.35 -3.51 41.69
N ASN A 246 -21.92 -3.89 42.90
CA ASN A 246 -21.86 -5.28 43.29
C ASN A 246 -23.28 -5.89 43.31
N ARG A 247 -23.46 -7.05 42.68
CA ARG A 247 -24.74 -7.74 42.63
C ARG A 247 -24.61 -9.15 43.18
N LYS A 248 -25.60 -9.62 43.94
CA LYS A 248 -25.78 -11.06 44.18
C LYS A 248 -26.96 -11.60 43.38
N ARG A 249 -26.77 -12.75 42.74
CA ARG A 249 -27.86 -13.45 42.04
C ARG A 249 -28.80 -14.09 43.07
N LYS A 250 -29.99 -13.50 43.26
CA LYS A 250 -31.05 -14.04 44.13
C LYS A 250 -31.67 -15.26 43.46
N ILE A 251 -31.28 -16.46 43.89
CA ILE A 251 -31.95 -17.72 43.50
C ILE A 251 -32.57 -18.39 44.75
N PHE A 252 -32.02 -18.18 45.95
CA PHE A 252 -32.54 -18.73 47.20
C PHE A 252 -32.76 -17.66 48.29
N LEU A 253 -33.76 -17.90 49.15
CA LEU A 253 -34.19 -17.02 50.25
C LEU A 253 -33.08 -16.69 51.27
N PHE A 254 -32.02 -17.49 51.34
CA PHE A 254 -30.96 -17.39 52.36
C PHE A 254 -29.74 -16.55 51.93
N CYS A 255 -29.76 -15.93 50.76
CA CYS A 255 -28.60 -15.19 50.25
C CYS A 255 -28.77 -13.68 50.48
N SER A 256 -28.03 -13.14 51.45
CA SER A 256 -28.06 -11.71 51.81
C SER A 256 -27.64 -10.87 50.60
N THR A 257 -28.47 -9.90 50.19
CA THR A 257 -28.13 -9.00 49.10
C THR A 257 -27.23 -7.89 49.61
N THR A 258 -26.01 -7.85 49.12
CA THR A 258 -25.12 -6.70 49.29
C THR A 258 -25.22 -5.86 48.03
N LYS A 259 -25.50 -4.56 48.20
CA LYS A 259 -25.48 -3.56 47.13
C LYS A 259 -24.45 -2.53 47.52
N GLU A 260 -23.32 -2.56 46.84
CA GLU A 260 -22.21 -1.65 47.07
C GLU A 260 -21.90 -0.97 45.75
N ARG A 261 -21.90 0.36 45.76
CA ARG A 261 -21.54 1.15 44.58
C ARG A 261 -20.03 1.22 44.47
N LEU A 262 -19.53 1.01 43.26
CA LEU A 262 -18.12 1.14 42.93
C LEU A 262 -17.95 1.99 41.67
N GLU A 263 -16.78 2.57 41.51
CA GLU A 263 -16.39 3.30 40.30
C GLU A 263 -15.23 2.55 39.64
N LEU A 264 -15.44 2.11 38.40
CA LEU A 264 -14.40 1.50 37.59
C LEU A 264 -13.70 2.58 36.77
N GLN A 265 -12.38 2.48 36.67
CA GLN A 265 -11.56 3.44 35.94
C GLN A 265 -10.82 2.74 34.79
N ALA A 266 -10.77 3.41 33.66
CA ALA A 266 -9.96 3.02 32.50
C ALA A 266 -9.39 4.27 31.84
N SER A 267 -8.50 4.09 30.87
CA SER A 267 -8.00 5.19 30.06
C SER A 267 -7.90 4.79 28.60
N ALA A 268 -8.02 5.80 27.73
CA ALA A 268 -7.77 5.67 26.30
C ALA A 268 -6.92 6.86 25.85
N THR A 269 -6.06 6.66 24.88
CA THR A 269 -5.24 7.72 24.30
C THR A 269 -5.94 8.30 23.08
N LEU A 270 -6.22 9.60 23.11
CA LEU A 270 -6.72 10.34 21.97
C LEU A 270 -5.56 11.00 21.24
N VAL A 271 -5.53 10.82 19.94
CA VAL A 271 -4.54 11.39 19.03
C VAL A 271 -5.24 12.45 18.18
N PRO A 272 -4.70 13.68 18.08
CA PRO A 272 -5.34 14.78 17.36
C PRO A 272 -5.54 14.45 15.88
N ARG A 273 -6.40 15.25 15.24
CA ARG A 273 -6.64 15.14 13.80
C ARG A 273 -5.35 15.43 13.03
N ARG A 274 -5.10 14.62 12.01
CA ARG A 274 -3.99 14.81 11.08
C ARG A 274 -4.47 15.55 9.83
N GLN A 275 -3.89 16.71 9.59
CA GLN A 275 -4.07 17.51 8.39
C GLN A 275 -2.82 17.39 7.53
N VAL A 276 -2.99 17.17 6.23
CA VAL A 276 -1.90 17.06 5.28
C VAL A 276 -2.07 18.11 4.20
N SER A 277 -1.04 18.94 4.03
CA SER A 277 -0.93 19.89 2.92
C SER A 277 0.19 19.44 1.99
N ILE A 278 -0.12 19.29 0.71
CA ILE A 278 0.82 18.85 -0.32
C ILE A 278 0.95 19.95 -1.35
N SER A 279 2.19 20.35 -1.64
CA SER A 279 2.55 21.17 -2.80
C SER A 279 3.53 20.38 -3.65
N ALA A 280 3.10 19.94 -4.83
CA ALA A 280 3.88 19.08 -5.71
C ALA A 280 3.98 19.66 -7.11
N TRP A 281 4.99 19.24 -7.87
CA TRP A 281 5.10 19.56 -9.28
C TRP A 281 5.64 18.38 -10.07
N ILE A 282 5.26 18.30 -11.34
CA ILE A 282 5.77 17.34 -12.32
C ILE A 282 6.27 18.13 -13.52
N LYS A 283 7.49 17.83 -13.97
CA LYS A 283 8.11 18.44 -15.14
C LYS A 283 8.72 17.36 -16.05
N PRO A 284 8.14 17.11 -17.24
CA PRO A 284 8.76 16.28 -18.23
C PRO A 284 9.81 17.04 -19.05
N THR A 285 10.75 16.29 -19.60
CA THR A 285 11.54 16.68 -20.77
C THR A 285 11.08 15.84 -21.96
N THR A 286 11.11 16.40 -23.16
CA THR A 286 10.71 15.71 -24.40
C THR A 286 11.73 15.94 -25.51
N LEU A 287 11.75 15.02 -26.48
CA LEU A 287 12.61 15.12 -27.65
C LEU A 287 11.95 15.96 -28.75
N VAL A 288 12.53 17.12 -29.04
CA VAL A 288 12.13 18.00 -30.14
C VAL A 288 13.14 17.85 -31.29
N ALA A 289 12.64 17.79 -32.52
CA ALA A 289 13.50 17.77 -33.69
C ALA A 289 13.95 19.19 -34.01
N GLU A 290 15.25 19.43 -33.97
CA GLU A 290 15.88 20.67 -34.43
C GLU A 290 16.32 20.49 -35.87
N THR A 291 15.87 21.39 -36.75
CA THR A 291 16.24 21.38 -38.16
C THR A 291 17.16 22.54 -38.51
N ARG A 292 18.15 22.30 -39.35
CA ARG A 292 19.04 23.32 -39.88
C ARG A 292 19.34 23.07 -41.35
N LYS A 293 19.55 24.15 -42.11
CA LYS A 293 20.08 24.08 -43.48
C LYS A 293 21.59 24.34 -43.48
N GLN A 294 22.34 23.53 -44.22
CA GLN A 294 23.78 23.73 -44.45
C GLN A 294 24.08 23.83 -45.94
N LEU A 295 24.93 24.80 -46.29
CA LEU A 295 25.39 25.05 -47.66
C LEU A 295 26.81 24.49 -47.84
N HIS A 296 27.03 23.86 -48.99
CA HIS A 296 28.31 23.30 -49.39
C HIS A 296 28.60 23.69 -50.83
N ASN A 297 29.80 24.23 -51.06
CA ASN A 297 30.27 24.61 -52.38
C ASN A 297 31.56 23.85 -52.64
N TYR A 298 31.76 23.45 -53.90
CA TYR A 298 32.96 22.75 -54.33
C TYR A 298 33.44 23.33 -55.65
N ASP A 299 34.75 23.50 -55.75
CA ASP A 299 35.46 23.84 -56.97
C ASP A 299 36.65 22.89 -57.09
N SER A 300 36.73 22.15 -58.19
CA SER A 300 37.83 21.22 -58.43
C SER A 300 39.15 21.93 -58.74
N GLY A 301 39.10 23.22 -59.09
CA GLY A 301 40.16 23.91 -59.82
C GLY A 301 40.34 23.34 -61.23
N LYS A 302 41.30 23.89 -61.96
CA LYS A 302 41.71 23.38 -63.28
C LYS A 302 42.66 22.19 -63.09
N SER A 303 42.42 21.08 -63.80
CA SER A 303 43.32 19.93 -63.79
C SER A 303 44.75 20.28 -64.23
N GLY A 304 45.72 19.40 -63.98
CA GLY A 304 47.09 19.51 -64.51
C GLY A 304 47.23 19.00 -65.95
N ASP A 305 46.38 18.05 -66.35
CA ASP A 305 46.43 17.31 -67.62
C ASP A 305 45.21 17.61 -68.49
N CYS A 306 45.44 17.71 -69.79
CA CYS A 306 44.47 18.04 -70.83
C CYS A 306 43.71 16.81 -71.36
N ASP A 307 44.18 15.60 -71.05
CA ASP A 307 43.48 14.33 -71.31
C ASP A 307 42.94 13.68 -70.02
N ILE A 308 42.84 14.43 -68.90
CA ILE A 308 42.43 13.86 -67.61
C ILE A 308 41.07 13.19 -67.69
N ASN A 309 40.90 12.08 -66.96
CA ASN A 309 39.64 11.38 -66.83
C ASN A 309 39.52 10.75 -65.44
N THR A 310 39.33 11.59 -64.43
CA THR A 310 39.50 11.21 -63.01
C THR A 310 38.21 11.43 -62.23
N ASP A 311 37.93 10.50 -61.32
CA ASP A 311 36.87 10.61 -60.34
C ASP A 311 37.28 11.62 -59.25
N VAL A 312 36.44 12.62 -59.02
CA VAL A 312 36.63 13.66 -57.98
C VAL A 312 35.41 13.74 -57.07
N SER A 313 34.65 12.64 -56.95
CA SER A 313 33.47 12.55 -56.12
C SER A 313 33.74 12.97 -54.68
N GLN A 314 32.79 13.70 -54.09
CA GLN A 314 32.92 14.22 -52.73
C GLN A 314 31.99 13.49 -51.77
N GLN A 315 32.47 13.27 -50.56
CA GLN A 315 31.66 12.80 -49.44
C GLN A 315 31.51 13.95 -48.45
N VAL A 316 30.31 14.53 -48.39
CA VAL A 316 30.01 15.65 -47.50
C VAL A 316 29.26 15.11 -46.29
N CYS A 317 29.86 15.21 -45.10
CA CYS A 317 29.28 14.68 -43.86
C CYS A 317 28.86 15.78 -42.90
N ALA A 318 27.70 15.61 -42.27
CA ALA A 318 27.21 16.45 -41.19
C ALA A 318 28.07 16.26 -39.92
N ALA A 319 28.14 17.30 -39.09
CA ALA A 319 28.81 17.26 -37.79
C ALA A 319 28.22 16.15 -36.88
N GLU A 320 28.95 15.78 -35.83
CA GLU A 320 28.49 14.76 -34.89
C GLU A 320 27.15 15.16 -34.24
N GLY A 321 26.24 14.18 -34.10
CA GLY A 321 24.89 14.39 -33.59
C GLY A 321 23.86 14.87 -34.63
N TRP A 322 24.26 15.27 -35.84
CA TRP A 322 23.36 15.67 -36.92
C TRP A 322 23.19 14.57 -37.96
N GLN A 323 21.97 14.41 -38.46
CA GLN A 323 21.60 13.50 -39.53
C GLN A 323 21.16 14.29 -40.76
N VAL A 324 21.42 13.74 -41.94
CA VAL A 324 20.93 14.31 -43.21
C VAL A 324 19.46 13.94 -43.36
N SER A 325 18.57 14.93 -43.32
CA SER A 325 17.13 14.71 -43.57
C SER A 325 16.84 14.65 -45.06
N ASP A 326 17.46 15.54 -45.84
CA ASP A 326 17.15 15.72 -47.24
C ASP A 326 18.22 16.56 -47.97
N ILE A 327 18.29 16.39 -49.30
CA ILE A 327 19.07 17.24 -50.18
C ILE A 327 18.10 18.26 -50.79
N THR A 328 18.03 19.43 -50.16
CA THR A 328 17.07 20.49 -50.53
C THR A 328 17.38 21.15 -51.88
N HIS A 329 18.65 21.16 -52.30
CA HIS A 329 19.08 21.76 -53.57
C HIS A 329 20.42 21.19 -54.01
N PHE A 330 20.59 21.02 -55.33
CA PHE A 330 21.86 20.75 -55.97
C PHE A 330 21.90 21.44 -57.33
N ALA A 331 22.98 22.17 -57.59
CA ALA A 331 23.23 22.79 -58.88
C ALA A 331 24.71 22.70 -59.24
N GLU A 332 24.97 22.25 -60.47
CA GLU A 332 26.29 22.40 -61.08
C GLU A 332 26.43 23.86 -61.55
N THR A 333 27.34 24.61 -60.93
CA THR A 333 27.50 26.05 -61.14
C THR A 333 28.47 26.38 -62.27
N GLY A 334 29.30 25.42 -62.68
CA GLY A 334 30.19 25.56 -63.81
C GLY A 334 30.87 24.24 -64.18
N LYS A 335 31.17 24.06 -65.46
CA LYS A 335 31.93 22.91 -65.98
C LYS A 335 32.53 23.21 -67.35
N ASN A 336 33.50 22.40 -67.76
CA ASN A 336 33.90 22.31 -69.16
C ASN A 336 34.20 20.87 -69.62
N CYS A 337 34.31 20.71 -70.94
CA CYS A 337 34.91 19.53 -71.58
C CYS A 337 34.32 18.17 -71.19
N GLY A 338 33.02 18.16 -70.87
CA GLY A 338 32.28 16.96 -70.48
C GLY A 338 32.51 16.53 -69.04
N SER A 339 33.16 17.36 -68.21
CA SER A 339 33.17 17.19 -66.75
C SER A 339 31.74 17.33 -66.22
N ASN A 340 31.39 16.60 -65.16
CA ASN A 340 30.05 16.61 -64.62
C ASN A 340 30.02 16.26 -63.12
N ALA A 341 28.98 16.74 -62.43
CA ALA A 341 28.65 16.31 -61.07
C ALA A 341 27.16 15.97 -60.91
N GLY A 342 26.87 15.01 -60.03
CA GLY A 342 25.53 14.62 -59.61
C GLY A 342 24.85 13.52 -60.44
N PRO A 343 23.62 13.15 -60.08
CA PRO A 343 22.86 13.66 -58.92
C PRO A 343 23.45 13.18 -57.58
N PRO A 344 23.44 14.01 -56.53
CA PRO A 344 23.90 13.61 -55.21
C PRO A 344 22.93 12.64 -54.57
N ASN A 345 23.44 11.76 -53.70
CA ASN A 345 22.64 10.79 -52.98
C ASN A 345 23.05 10.70 -51.51
N VAL A 346 22.06 10.54 -50.64
CA VAL A 346 22.32 10.31 -49.21
C VAL A 346 23.06 8.99 -49.05
N SER A 347 24.16 9.03 -48.31
CA SER A 347 25.09 7.94 -48.10
C SER A 347 25.24 7.71 -46.59
N GLY A 348 24.45 6.76 -46.07
CA GLY A 348 24.26 6.56 -44.63
C GLY A 348 23.45 7.67 -43.96
N ALA A 349 23.40 7.70 -42.63
CA ALA A 349 22.55 8.65 -41.89
C ALA A 349 23.10 10.09 -41.84
N ARG A 350 24.40 10.29 -42.15
CA ARG A 350 25.11 11.56 -41.87
C ARG A 350 25.81 12.18 -43.06
N CYS A 351 25.89 11.49 -44.20
CA CYS A 351 26.68 11.97 -45.32
C CYS A 351 25.87 11.99 -46.61
N VAL A 352 26.29 12.84 -47.53
CA VAL A 352 25.83 12.90 -48.92
C VAL A 352 27.03 12.60 -49.79
N HIS A 353 26.86 11.64 -50.70
CA HIS A 353 27.82 11.36 -51.75
C HIS A 353 27.44 12.19 -52.99
N VAL A 354 28.39 12.94 -53.53
CA VAL A 354 28.23 13.72 -54.74
C VAL A 354 29.13 13.11 -55.81
N PRO A 355 28.60 12.29 -56.73
CA PRO A 355 29.41 11.68 -57.77
C PRO A 355 29.91 12.79 -58.72
N ALA A 356 31.20 12.83 -59.02
CA ALA A 356 31.77 13.85 -59.88
C ALA A 356 32.96 13.33 -60.69
N ARG A 357 33.08 13.78 -61.94
CA ARG A 357 34.14 13.35 -62.85
C ARG A 357 34.70 14.52 -63.63
N LEU A 358 36.04 14.64 -63.64
CA LEU A 358 36.75 15.59 -64.47
C LEU A 358 37.12 14.98 -65.81
N ARG A 359 36.88 15.72 -66.88
CA ARG A 359 37.33 15.38 -68.23
C ARG A 359 38.10 16.53 -68.87
N GLY A 360 39.32 16.21 -69.32
CA GLY A 360 40.13 17.12 -70.12
C GLY A 360 39.56 17.33 -71.52
N CYS A 361 39.90 18.45 -72.17
CA CYS A 361 39.38 18.82 -73.48
C CYS A 361 40.10 18.14 -74.65
N GLY A 362 41.09 17.31 -74.37
CA GLY A 362 41.93 16.69 -75.38
C GLY A 362 43.17 17.51 -75.74
N TYR A 363 44.06 16.89 -76.50
CA TYR A 363 45.07 17.62 -77.28
C TYR A 363 44.61 17.82 -78.73
N ARG A 364 45.02 18.94 -79.32
CA ARG A 364 45.12 19.09 -80.77
C ARG A 364 46.53 18.67 -81.19
N LYS A 365 46.65 17.73 -82.13
CA LYS A 365 47.94 17.42 -82.75
C LYS A 365 48.05 18.18 -84.07
N TYR A 366 49.07 19.01 -84.19
CA TYR A 366 49.45 19.68 -85.43
C TYR A 366 50.97 19.60 -85.58
N LEU A 367 51.44 19.01 -86.69
CA LEU A 367 52.88 18.84 -87.01
C LEU A 367 53.74 18.26 -85.86
N GLY A 368 53.22 17.28 -85.12
CA GLY A 368 53.95 16.60 -84.04
C GLY A 368 53.91 17.32 -82.68
N VAL A 369 53.44 18.58 -82.61
CA VAL A 369 53.24 19.31 -81.35
C VAL A 369 51.86 18.97 -80.77
N LYS A 370 51.82 18.61 -79.48
CA LYS A 370 50.59 18.43 -78.71
C LYS A 370 50.19 19.75 -78.05
N GLU A 371 49.15 20.40 -78.56
CA GLU A 371 48.59 21.60 -77.96
C GLU A 371 47.37 21.23 -77.10
N CYS A 372 47.37 21.66 -75.85
CA CYS A 372 46.27 21.43 -74.90
C CYS A 372 45.03 22.24 -75.32
N LYS A 373 43.89 21.57 -75.59
CA LYS A 373 42.62 22.28 -75.90
C LYS A 373 41.94 22.87 -74.66
N GLY A 374 42.41 22.49 -73.47
CA GLY A 374 41.88 22.94 -72.21
C GLY A 374 41.93 21.83 -71.16
N ARG A 375 41.95 22.27 -69.90
CA ARG A 375 42.01 21.40 -68.73
C ARG A 375 40.62 21.29 -68.13
N GLY A 376 40.27 20.09 -67.64
CA GLY A 376 38.96 19.82 -67.06
C GLY A 376 38.79 20.55 -65.73
N TRP A 377 37.62 21.14 -65.51
CA TRP A 377 37.19 21.69 -64.23
C TRP A 377 35.67 21.55 -64.06
N LEU A 378 35.23 21.53 -62.81
CA LEU A 378 33.82 21.58 -62.43
C LEU A 378 33.66 22.31 -61.09
N SER A 379 32.51 22.95 -60.92
CA SER A 379 32.06 23.54 -59.66
C SER A 379 30.59 23.25 -59.42
N TRP A 380 30.19 23.08 -58.17
CA TRP A 380 28.80 22.87 -57.79
C TRP A 380 28.52 23.39 -56.39
N ASP A 381 27.24 23.69 -56.16
CA ASP A 381 26.69 24.10 -54.88
C ASP A 381 25.57 23.12 -54.46
N MET A 382 25.51 22.83 -53.17
CA MET A 382 24.55 21.90 -52.58
C MET A 382 24.01 22.45 -51.26
N SER A 383 22.70 22.34 -51.06
CA SER A 383 22.06 22.60 -49.77
C SER A 383 21.52 21.31 -49.18
N VAL A 384 21.90 21.02 -47.94
CA VAL A 384 21.45 19.83 -47.20
C VAL A 384 20.62 20.27 -46.01
N GLY A 385 19.45 19.67 -45.84
CA GLY A 385 18.68 19.76 -44.60
C GLY A 385 19.24 18.76 -43.60
N LEU A 386 19.44 19.23 -42.37
CA LEU A 386 19.95 18.46 -41.26
C LEU A 386 18.90 18.44 -40.14
N THR A 387 18.78 17.30 -39.49
CA THR A 387 17.93 17.12 -38.31
C THR A 387 18.72 16.52 -37.16
N ARG A 388 18.38 16.90 -35.93
CA ARG A 388 18.81 16.21 -34.71
C ARG A 388 17.72 16.26 -33.65
N ASP A 389 17.71 15.28 -32.77
CA ASP A 389 16.83 15.29 -31.61
C ASP A 389 17.54 15.96 -30.43
N VAL A 390 16.91 16.99 -29.87
CA VAL A 390 17.36 17.68 -28.67
C VAL A 390 16.30 17.56 -27.59
N ARG A 391 16.77 17.38 -26.35
CA ARG A 391 15.89 17.27 -25.18
C ARG A 391 15.57 18.66 -24.67
N GLN A 392 14.28 18.97 -24.58
CA GLN A 392 13.78 20.25 -24.10
C GLN A 392 12.80 20.04 -22.94
N ASP A 393 12.77 21.01 -22.03
CA ASP A 393 11.76 21.06 -20.97
C ASP A 393 10.37 21.29 -21.55
N ALA A 394 9.42 20.46 -21.13
CA ALA A 394 8.00 20.68 -21.37
C ALA A 394 7.38 21.50 -20.23
N GLN A 395 6.11 21.87 -20.38
CA GLN A 395 5.38 22.68 -19.40
C GLN A 395 5.36 22.00 -18.02
N LEU A 396 5.76 22.73 -16.98
CA LEU A 396 5.65 22.27 -15.59
C LEU A 396 4.18 22.34 -15.14
N GLN A 397 3.72 21.32 -14.41
CA GLN A 397 2.42 21.32 -13.75
C GLN A 397 2.58 21.23 -12.25
N SER A 398 1.92 22.15 -11.54
CA SER A 398 1.90 22.18 -10.08
C SER A 398 0.56 21.72 -9.54
N PHE A 399 0.60 21.11 -8.37
CA PHE A 399 -0.55 20.56 -7.67
C PHE A 399 -0.52 21.01 -6.21
N THR A 400 -1.68 21.39 -5.69
CA THR A 400 -1.85 21.69 -4.27
C THR A 400 -3.05 20.93 -3.74
N VAL A 401 -2.89 20.27 -2.60
CA VAL A 401 -3.95 19.55 -1.92
C VAL A 401 -3.90 19.86 -0.43
N ASN A 402 -5.07 20.01 0.18
CA ASN A 402 -5.25 20.01 1.62
C ASN A 402 -6.27 18.92 1.93
N ALA A 403 -5.89 17.94 2.74
CA ALA A 403 -6.73 16.80 3.07
C ALA A 403 -6.65 16.46 4.56
N GLU A 404 -7.74 15.92 5.09
CA GLU A 404 -7.81 15.37 6.44
C GLU A 404 -8.02 13.85 6.36
N GLY A 405 -7.31 13.09 7.18
CA GLY A 405 -7.52 11.63 7.30
C GLY A 405 -7.15 10.78 6.07
N GLN A 406 -6.69 11.38 4.98
CA GLN A 406 -6.19 10.69 3.78
C GLN A 406 -4.69 10.38 3.92
N SER A 407 -4.26 9.24 3.38
CA SER A 407 -2.87 8.78 3.45
C SER A 407 -2.21 8.54 2.08
N SER A 408 -2.94 8.72 0.98
CA SER A 408 -2.41 8.54 -0.37
C SER A 408 -3.04 9.50 -1.36
N TRP A 409 -2.23 10.00 -2.29
CA TRP A 409 -2.62 10.95 -3.32
C TRP A 409 -1.99 10.58 -4.65
N SER A 410 -2.70 10.89 -5.73
CA SER A 410 -2.21 10.67 -7.09
C SER A 410 -2.42 11.93 -7.92
N PHE A 411 -1.36 12.40 -8.57
CA PHE A 411 -1.35 13.57 -9.42
C PHE A 411 -0.96 13.14 -10.83
N HIS A 412 -1.85 13.36 -11.78
CA HIS A 412 -1.63 13.02 -13.17
C HIS A 412 -1.20 14.25 -13.96
N TYR A 413 -0.06 14.16 -14.63
CA TYR A 413 0.35 15.14 -15.61
C TYR A 413 -0.57 15.08 -16.83
N LYS A 414 -1.17 16.22 -17.20
CA LYS A 414 -2.08 16.31 -18.35
C LYS A 414 -1.37 17.04 -19.51
N PRO A 415 -0.74 16.32 -20.44
CA PRO A 415 0.01 16.97 -21.50
C PRO A 415 -0.88 17.87 -22.36
N SER A 416 -0.41 19.09 -22.65
CA SER A 416 -1.01 19.97 -23.66
C SER A 416 -0.65 19.54 -25.08
N GLU A 417 0.45 18.80 -25.26
CA GLU A 417 0.97 18.30 -26.54
C GLU A 417 1.52 16.87 -26.41
N ASN A 418 1.59 16.13 -27.52
CA ASN A 418 2.14 14.77 -27.51
C ASN A 418 3.65 14.78 -27.19
N LEU A 419 4.01 14.31 -26.00
CA LEU A 419 5.40 14.20 -25.58
C LEU A 419 6.08 13.00 -26.26
N ARG A 420 7.17 13.24 -26.98
CA ARG A 420 8.03 12.18 -27.57
C ARG A 420 9.15 11.81 -26.60
N GLY A 421 9.24 10.53 -26.26
CA GLY A 421 10.28 9.97 -25.37
C GLY A 421 10.43 10.70 -24.03
N PRO A 422 9.34 10.92 -23.28
CA PRO A 422 9.37 11.77 -22.10
C PRO A 422 10.29 11.19 -21.01
N THR A 423 11.06 12.08 -20.37
CA THR A 423 11.74 11.76 -19.11
C THR A 423 11.22 12.69 -18.04
N TRP A 424 10.83 12.12 -16.91
CA TRP A 424 10.06 12.81 -15.90
C TRP A 424 10.91 13.22 -14.71
N SER A 425 10.59 14.39 -14.15
CA SER A 425 11.11 14.88 -12.88
C SER A 425 9.97 15.38 -12.01
N TYR A 426 10.14 15.31 -10.69
CA TYR A 426 9.17 15.83 -9.74
C TYR A 426 9.84 16.31 -8.46
N GLY A 427 9.08 17.13 -7.74
CA GLY A 427 9.34 17.49 -6.35
C GLY A 427 8.01 17.67 -5.64
N ALA A 428 7.97 17.31 -4.36
CA ALA A 428 6.82 17.54 -3.51
C ALA A 428 7.26 17.94 -2.11
N ARG A 429 6.57 18.93 -1.57
CA ARG A 429 6.64 19.36 -0.19
C ARG A 429 5.35 18.94 0.49
N VAL A 430 5.47 18.07 1.49
CA VAL A 430 4.36 17.52 2.26
C VAL A 430 4.47 18.03 3.69
N GLN A 431 3.52 18.85 4.09
CA GLN A 431 3.39 19.33 5.46
C GLN A 431 2.34 18.49 6.17
N VAL A 432 2.74 17.83 7.25
CA VAL A 432 1.86 17.03 8.10
C VAL A 432 1.68 17.79 9.41
N ALA A 433 0.45 18.20 9.70
CA ALA A 433 0.07 18.79 10.97
C ALA A 433 -0.74 17.76 11.77
N GLU A 434 -0.29 17.47 12.99
CA GLU A 434 -0.98 16.59 13.93
C GLU A 434 -1.20 17.36 15.23
N GLY A 435 -2.37 18.01 15.31
CA GLY A 435 -2.64 19.02 16.34
C GLY A 435 -1.67 20.21 16.22
N ASN A 436 -0.90 20.48 17.28
CA ASN A 436 0.06 21.59 17.31
C ASN A 436 1.44 21.25 16.70
N LYS A 437 1.71 19.98 16.39
CA LYS A 437 2.97 19.57 15.78
C LYS A 437 2.85 19.69 14.27
N ILE A 438 3.81 20.37 13.65
CA ILE A 438 3.90 20.51 12.19
C ILE A 438 5.26 20.01 11.76
N GLU A 439 5.26 19.06 10.85
CA GLU A 439 6.47 18.52 10.23
C GLU A 439 6.39 18.69 8.72
N VAL A 440 7.53 18.97 8.12
CA VAL A 440 7.64 19.23 6.69
C VAL A 440 8.61 18.22 6.10
N TYR A 441 8.15 17.53 5.07
CA TYR A 441 8.89 16.51 4.36
C TYR A 441 9.01 16.93 2.90
N GLU A 442 10.23 16.85 2.37
CA GLU A 442 10.50 17.12 0.97
C GLU A 442 10.94 15.82 0.30
N VAL A 443 10.25 15.44 -0.77
CA VAL A 443 10.52 14.25 -1.57
C VAL A 443 10.66 14.65 -3.03
N SER A 444 11.54 13.96 -3.74
CA SER A 444 11.85 14.25 -5.14
C SER A 444 12.34 12.98 -5.81
N GLN A 445 12.63 13.06 -7.11
CA GLN A 445 13.25 11.94 -7.83
C GLN A 445 14.60 11.48 -7.25
N ALA A 446 15.35 12.38 -6.59
CA ALA A 446 16.61 12.01 -5.93
C ALA A 446 16.40 11.41 -4.54
N GLN A 447 15.25 11.68 -3.93
CA GLN A 447 14.90 11.25 -2.58
C GLN A 447 13.41 10.88 -2.54
N GLU A 448 13.11 9.64 -2.92
CA GLU A 448 11.73 9.14 -2.99
C GLU A 448 11.10 8.96 -1.60
N ASN A 449 11.91 8.90 -0.53
CA ASN A 449 11.44 8.71 0.84
C ASN A 449 12.01 9.79 1.77
N ALA A 450 11.15 10.40 2.58
CA ALA A 450 11.52 11.33 3.64
C ALA A 450 10.62 11.09 4.86
N GLY A 451 11.19 10.50 5.91
CA GLY A 451 10.43 10.12 7.10
C GLY A 451 9.26 9.17 6.76
N PRO A 452 8.02 9.48 7.17
CA PRO A 452 6.85 8.68 6.85
C PRO A 452 6.33 8.91 5.42
N VAL A 453 6.85 9.88 4.68
CA VAL A 453 6.38 10.23 3.33
C VAL A 453 7.20 9.46 2.29
N SER A 454 6.51 8.85 1.33
CA SER A 454 7.12 8.34 0.11
C SER A 454 6.43 8.88 -1.13
N ALA A 455 7.19 9.07 -2.21
CA ALA A 455 6.69 9.52 -3.49
C ALA A 455 7.31 8.73 -4.63
N ARG A 456 6.52 8.48 -5.68
CA ARG A 456 6.98 7.77 -6.87
C ARG A 456 6.26 8.29 -8.10
N LEU A 457 7.01 8.52 -9.16
CA LEU A 457 6.50 8.96 -10.45
C LEU A 457 6.63 7.85 -11.49
N ILE A 458 5.49 7.40 -12.03
CA ILE A 458 5.43 6.38 -13.09
C ILE A 458 4.56 6.94 -14.20
N ASP A 459 5.10 7.00 -15.42
CA ASP A 459 4.37 7.39 -16.63
C ASP A 459 3.52 8.67 -16.48
N GLY A 460 4.12 9.71 -15.91
CA GLY A 460 3.45 11.01 -15.69
C GLY A 460 2.45 11.03 -14.52
N THR A 461 2.35 9.95 -13.75
CA THR A 461 1.52 9.87 -12.54
C THR A 461 2.39 9.86 -11.28
N LEU A 462 2.33 10.94 -10.50
CA LEU A 462 2.99 11.05 -9.21
C LEU A 462 2.07 10.50 -8.12
N ALA A 463 2.47 9.40 -7.50
CA ALA A 463 1.85 8.87 -6.30
C ALA A 463 2.63 9.35 -5.08
N ILE A 464 1.94 9.90 -4.08
CA ILE A 464 2.50 10.26 -2.77
C ILE A 464 1.75 9.46 -1.71
N THR A 465 2.46 8.82 -0.79
CA THR A 465 1.85 8.10 0.34
C THR A 465 2.49 8.54 1.65
N LEU A 466 1.67 8.56 2.70
CA LEU A 466 2.08 8.84 4.06
C LEU A 466 1.86 7.57 4.88
N ASN A 467 2.96 6.95 5.31
CA ASN A 467 2.94 5.79 6.17
C ASN A 467 2.45 6.17 7.57
N ASP A 468 1.68 5.27 8.17
CA ASP A 468 0.94 5.51 9.42
C ASP A 468 1.78 5.51 10.71
N GLY A 469 3.10 5.66 10.60
CA GLY A 469 4.00 5.77 11.76
C GLY A 469 3.58 6.90 12.71
N SER A 470 3.94 6.75 13.99
CA SER A 470 3.97 7.88 14.92
C SER A 470 4.96 8.91 14.38
N LEU A 471 4.52 10.17 14.25
CA LEU A 471 5.42 11.31 14.04
C LEU A 471 6.31 11.50 15.28
#